data_AF-A0A7V2UXZ1-F1
#
_entry.id   AF-A0A7V2UXZ1-F1
#
_cell.length_a   1.000
_cell.length_b   1.000
_cell.length_c   1.000
_cell.angle_alpha   90.00
_cell.angle_beta   90.00
_cell.angle_gamma   90.00
#
_symmetry.space_group_name_H-M   'P 1'
#
loop_
_entity.id
_entity.type
_entity.pdbx_description
1 polymer ?
#
loop_
_entity_poly.entity_id
_entity_poly.type
_entity_poly.pdbx_seq_one_letter_code
_entity_poly.pdbx_strand_id
1 'polypeptide(L)'
;MGSPPVSARRSGDGTHAPRSGPLSVLLLSIAWAGISACSSSFAFREACPPEEGYHVIRGVTVDRGSRPDSCGPVALAAVLRFYKDPVTVSQLEAAVLRVDANGMDTRDFLAVASRRGFVGRHMRGSIGRIKEAVDAGTPPIIALPGNPGHALVVVGYNDRTQEIVFAEAGGYRIVSYDDLAPSWGAAGYFFFLVTPGSAAELFALGEGALRRAAWVEAEAFYRMASDREPGYAPAYAGLGDLFRFRERLEASEAAYREALRLDPSLVRALNNLADLLVARGGTAVVEAETLAERAVAFAEAEWRRLWKDYEETAIPGIQADLRRRLNEAMRDHLSALGTLGQARMARGDAAGARETWRTALRLAPEPMREYRALRLVEVASSLGAGAREEALRDLATASSLTQDPALRRRIEALQRSLGVPSGSPDRP
;
A
#
# COMPACT_ATOMS: atom_id res chain seq x y z
N MET A 1 -36.20 -46.38 21.98
CA MET A 1 -37.08 -45.52 22.81
C MET A 1 -37.35 -44.30 21.95
N GLY A 2 -38.48 -44.12 21.29
CA GLY A 2 -39.85 -44.23 21.79
C GLY A 2 -40.48 -42.86 21.51
N SER A 3 -41.35 -42.84 20.50
CA SER A 3 -42.10 -41.78 19.84
C SER A 3 -42.52 -40.51 20.63
N PRO A 4 -42.85 -39.40 19.93
CA PRO A 4 -43.69 -38.29 20.44
C PRO A 4 -45.19 -38.75 20.44
N PRO A 5 -46.28 -37.95 20.58
CA PRO A 5 -46.46 -36.47 20.60
C PRO A 5 -47.61 -35.96 21.55
N VAL A 6 -48.06 -34.71 21.31
CA VAL A 6 -49.43 -34.14 21.45
C VAL A 6 -49.77 -33.21 22.64
N SER A 7 -50.43 -32.12 22.23
CA SER A 7 -51.02 -30.94 22.87
C SER A 7 -52.22 -31.15 23.82
N ALA A 8 -52.46 -30.18 24.71
CA ALA A 8 -53.77 -29.53 25.03
C ALA A 8 -53.60 -28.60 26.25
N ARG A 9 -53.79 -27.26 26.14
CA ARG A 9 -55.02 -26.44 26.30
C ARG A 9 -55.52 -26.19 27.74
N ARG A 10 -55.75 -24.88 28.01
CA ARG A 10 -56.71 -24.20 28.95
C ARG A 10 -56.37 -24.31 30.45
N SER A 11 -56.64 -23.35 31.33
CA SER A 11 -57.45 -22.11 31.39
C SER A 11 -57.01 -21.35 32.67
N GLY A 12 -57.09 -20.01 32.76
CA GLY A 12 -58.11 -19.27 33.54
C GLY A 12 -57.99 -19.53 35.05
N ASP A 13 -58.00 -18.58 35.99
CA ASP A 13 -58.45 -17.19 36.08
C ASP A 13 -58.10 -16.76 37.53
N GLY A 14 -58.23 -15.47 37.88
CA GLY A 14 -58.48 -15.11 39.30
C GLY A 14 -57.45 -14.23 40.03
N THR A 15 -57.63 -12.93 39.81
CA THR A 15 -57.44 -11.79 40.72
C THR A 15 -57.36 -12.06 42.23
N HIS A 16 -56.40 -11.41 42.92
CA HIS A 16 -56.67 -10.64 44.15
C HIS A 16 -55.47 -9.75 44.52
N ALA A 17 -55.69 -8.43 44.49
CA ALA A 17 -54.88 -7.46 45.23
C ALA A 17 -55.36 -7.41 46.69
N PRO A 18 -54.50 -6.95 47.63
CA PRO A 18 -54.85 -5.70 48.29
C PRO A 18 -53.69 -4.71 48.52
N ARG A 19 -54.12 -3.44 48.61
CA ARG A 19 -53.52 -2.20 49.17
C ARG A 19 -52.69 -2.45 50.44
N SER A 20 -51.66 -1.69 50.86
CA SER A 20 -51.39 -0.24 50.81
C SER A 20 -50.03 0.06 51.46
N GLY A 21 -49.31 1.09 51.01
CA GLY A 21 -48.20 1.74 51.73
C GLY A 21 -47.51 2.80 50.85
N PRO A 22 -47.22 4.03 51.35
CA PRO A 22 -46.80 5.14 50.51
C PRO A 22 -45.30 5.04 50.21
N LEU A 23 -44.94 4.87 48.94
CA LEU A 23 -43.56 5.07 48.47
C LEU A 23 -43.46 6.49 47.92
N SER A 24 -42.77 7.32 48.69
CA SER A 24 -42.36 8.68 48.37
C SER A 24 -41.78 8.75 46.96
N VAL A 25 -42.52 9.38 46.05
CA VAL A 25 -42.01 9.73 44.73
C VAL A 25 -41.03 10.88 44.91
N LEU A 26 -39.74 10.55 44.94
CA LEU A 26 -38.68 11.51 44.67
C LEU A 26 -38.79 11.88 43.19
N LEU A 27 -39.50 12.96 42.89
CA LEU A 27 -39.37 13.68 41.63
C LEU A 27 -37.94 14.23 41.57
N LEU A 28 -37.02 13.42 41.05
CA LEU A 28 -35.77 13.94 40.51
C LEU A 28 -36.15 14.74 39.27
N SER A 29 -36.25 16.05 39.45
CA SER A 29 -36.21 17.05 38.39
C SER A 29 -34.88 16.89 37.66
N ILE A 30 -34.82 15.96 36.71
CA ILE A 30 -33.74 15.92 35.71
C ILE A 30 -33.99 17.14 34.84
N ALA A 31 -33.34 18.25 35.20
CA ALA A 31 -33.22 19.41 34.36
C ALA A 31 -32.66 18.92 33.02
N TRP A 32 -33.51 18.94 32.00
CA TRP A 32 -33.12 18.88 30.61
C TRP A 32 -32.27 20.12 30.30
N ALA A 33 -30.98 20.07 30.64
CA ALA A 33 -29.99 20.92 30.04
C ALA A 33 -29.69 20.32 28.66
N GLY A 34 -30.43 20.78 27.65
CA GLY A 34 -30.05 20.58 26.27
C GLY A 34 -28.62 21.05 26.08
N ILE A 35 -27.74 20.13 25.70
CA ILE A 35 -26.36 20.43 25.32
C ILE A 35 -26.42 21.14 23.97
N SER A 36 -26.66 22.44 24.03
CA SER A 36 -26.49 23.39 22.94
C SER A 36 -25.80 24.62 23.54
N ALA A 37 -24.49 24.49 23.76
CA ALA A 37 -23.60 25.60 24.12
C ALA A 37 -22.13 25.15 24.05
N CYS A 38 -21.63 24.86 22.85
CA CYS A 38 -20.23 25.19 22.55
C CYS A 38 -20.22 26.62 22.00
N SER A 39 -20.44 27.57 22.89
CA SER A 39 -20.19 28.98 22.65
C SER A 39 -19.40 29.51 23.84
N SER A 40 -18.31 30.20 23.49
CA SER A 40 -17.39 31.02 24.31
C SER A 40 -16.43 30.33 25.29
N SER A 41 -15.19 30.12 24.80
CA SER A 41 -13.93 30.49 25.51
C SER A 41 -12.75 30.85 24.57
N PHE A 42 -12.90 30.77 23.24
CA PHE A 42 -11.79 31.06 22.30
C PHE A 42 -12.01 32.36 21.53
N ALA A 43 -10.93 33.14 21.36
CA ALA A 43 -10.96 34.38 20.61
C ALA A 43 -11.00 34.10 19.11
N PHE A 44 -12.09 34.51 18.46
CA PHE A 44 -12.25 34.50 17.00
C PHE A 44 -11.74 35.81 16.40
N ARG A 45 -10.99 35.74 15.30
CA ARG A 45 -10.53 36.93 14.56
C ARG A 45 -10.75 36.75 13.05
N GLU A 46 -11.30 37.77 12.40
CA GLU A 46 -11.54 37.80 10.94
C GLU A 46 -10.24 37.96 10.13
N ALA A 47 -9.18 38.51 10.74
CA ALA A 47 -7.88 38.73 10.12
C ALA A 47 -6.78 37.85 10.74
N CYS A 48 -5.79 37.48 9.92
CA CYS A 48 -4.61 36.71 10.35
C CYS A 48 -3.92 37.40 11.54
N PRO A 49 -3.49 36.67 12.59
CA PRO A 49 -2.85 37.27 13.75
C PRO A 49 -1.67 38.18 13.36
N PRO A 50 -1.42 39.26 14.14
CA PRO A 50 -0.36 40.21 13.86
C PRO A 50 1.01 39.53 13.79
N GLU A 51 1.86 39.95 12.87
CA GLU A 51 3.11 39.27 12.48
C GLU A 51 4.13 39.11 13.62
N GLU A 52 4.00 39.86 14.71
CA GLU A 52 5.02 39.92 15.74
C GLU A 52 5.03 38.64 16.61
N GLY A 53 5.94 37.73 16.28
CA GLY A 53 6.20 36.49 17.03
C GLY A 53 5.29 35.31 16.69
N TYR A 54 4.39 35.45 15.72
CA TYR A 54 3.63 34.32 15.18
C TYR A 54 4.34 33.70 13.97
N HIS A 55 4.45 32.38 13.99
CA HIS A 55 4.84 31.57 12.83
C HIS A 55 3.56 31.14 12.12
N VAL A 56 3.36 31.54 10.86
CA VAL A 56 2.08 31.31 10.15
C VAL A 56 2.27 30.88 8.70
N ILE A 57 1.60 29.80 8.31
CA ILE A 57 1.35 29.41 6.93
C ILE A 57 0.25 30.29 6.35
N ARG A 58 0.57 31.03 5.29
CA ARG A 58 -0.40 31.89 4.58
C ARG A 58 -1.05 31.13 3.41
N GLY A 59 -2.26 31.57 3.03
CA GLY A 59 -2.94 31.06 1.82
C GLY A 59 -3.75 29.78 2.02
N VAL A 60 -3.87 29.28 3.25
CA VAL A 60 -4.85 28.24 3.59
C VAL A 60 -6.21 28.90 3.76
N THR A 61 -7.19 28.50 2.94
CA THR A 61 -8.58 28.99 3.01
C THR A 61 -9.52 27.84 3.34
N VAL A 62 -10.43 28.10 4.27
CA VAL A 62 -11.42 27.13 4.76
C VAL A 62 -12.81 27.61 4.36
N ASP A 63 -13.57 26.74 3.71
CA ASP A 63 -14.96 27.02 3.33
C ASP A 63 -15.92 26.44 4.37
N ARG A 64 -17.18 26.88 4.33
CA ARG A 64 -18.23 26.27 5.17
C ARG A 64 -18.68 24.94 4.55
N GLY A 65 -18.83 23.93 5.41
CA GLY A 65 -19.45 22.65 5.04
C GLY A 65 -20.96 22.77 4.89
N SER A 66 -21.55 21.82 4.16
CA SER A 66 -23.00 21.75 3.94
C SER A 66 -23.73 20.97 5.03
N ARG A 67 -23.01 20.14 5.82
CA ARG A 67 -23.57 19.29 6.88
C ARG A 67 -22.83 19.46 8.21
N PRO A 68 -23.48 19.17 9.36
CA PRO A 68 -22.85 19.26 10.69
C PRO A 68 -21.58 18.40 10.87
N ASP A 69 -21.48 17.26 10.17
CA ASP A 69 -20.35 16.33 10.19
C ASP A 69 -19.28 16.62 9.12
N SER A 70 -19.35 17.78 8.45
CA SER A 70 -18.47 18.11 7.31
C SER A 70 -17.11 18.68 7.71
N CYS A 71 -16.77 18.72 9.00
CA CYS A 71 -15.50 19.27 9.48
C CYS A 71 -14.28 18.58 8.83
N GLY A 72 -14.31 17.26 8.68
CA GLY A 72 -13.27 16.49 8.01
C GLY A 72 -13.13 16.88 6.53
N PRO A 73 -14.18 16.72 5.69
CA PRO A 73 -14.14 17.14 4.29
C PRO A 73 -13.71 18.60 4.10
N VAL A 74 -14.17 19.51 4.97
CA VAL A 74 -13.76 20.93 4.95
C VAL A 74 -12.26 21.08 5.20
N ALA A 75 -11.72 20.42 6.24
CA ALA A 75 -10.31 20.50 6.57
C ALA A 75 -9.43 19.90 5.46
N LEU A 76 -9.84 18.77 4.88
CA LEU A 76 -9.13 18.16 3.76
C LEU A 76 -9.19 19.05 2.50
N ALA A 77 -10.34 19.65 2.18
CA ALA A 77 -10.45 20.58 1.05
C ALA A 77 -9.51 21.78 1.21
N ALA A 78 -9.41 22.34 2.41
CA ALA A 78 -8.51 23.46 2.69
C ALA A 78 -7.05 23.10 2.41
N VAL A 79 -6.58 21.92 2.86
CA VAL A 79 -5.20 21.48 2.62
C VAL A 79 -4.96 21.12 1.15
N LEU A 80 -5.88 20.43 0.49
CA LEU A 80 -5.74 20.09 -0.93
C LEU A 80 -5.68 21.34 -1.82
N ARG A 81 -6.54 22.34 -1.55
CA ARG A 81 -6.53 23.63 -2.26
C ARG A 81 -5.30 24.48 -1.97
N PHE A 82 -4.76 24.40 -0.76
CA PHE A 82 -3.46 25.02 -0.45
C PHE A 82 -2.38 24.55 -1.42
N TYR A 83 -2.39 23.26 -1.78
CA TYR A 83 -1.56 22.66 -2.82
C TYR A 83 -2.14 22.74 -4.25
N LYS A 84 -3.05 23.69 -4.50
CA LYS A 84 -3.62 24.01 -5.82
C LYS A 84 -4.49 22.92 -6.47
N ASP A 85 -4.91 21.91 -5.72
CA ASP A 85 -5.96 21.00 -6.21
C ASP A 85 -7.31 21.75 -6.23
N PRO A 86 -8.09 21.71 -7.33
CA PRO A 86 -9.32 22.48 -7.49
C PRO A 86 -10.54 21.87 -6.76
N VAL A 87 -10.31 20.97 -5.79
CA VAL A 87 -11.38 20.28 -5.07
C VAL A 87 -12.34 21.24 -4.37
N THR A 88 -13.63 20.91 -4.41
CA THR A 88 -14.65 21.59 -3.61
C THR A 88 -15.03 20.78 -2.38
N VAL A 89 -15.54 21.45 -1.34
CA VAL A 89 -16.04 20.77 -0.13
C VAL A 89 -17.13 19.76 -0.50
N SER A 90 -18.08 20.12 -1.37
CA SER A 90 -19.16 19.21 -1.80
C SER A 90 -18.64 17.96 -2.53
N GLN A 91 -17.55 18.07 -3.30
CA GLN A 91 -16.91 16.90 -3.91
C GLN A 91 -16.34 15.95 -2.85
N LEU A 92 -15.74 16.48 -1.77
CA LEU A 92 -15.22 15.65 -0.68
C LEU A 92 -16.34 15.09 0.19
N GLU A 93 -17.39 15.85 0.47
CA GLU A 93 -18.57 15.37 1.21
C GLU A 93 -19.27 14.21 0.49
N ALA A 94 -19.25 14.20 -0.85
CA ALA A 94 -19.79 13.09 -1.65
C ALA A 94 -18.83 11.89 -1.74
N ALA A 95 -17.51 12.13 -1.66
CA ALA A 95 -16.48 11.10 -1.80
C ALA A 95 -16.11 10.42 -0.48
N VAL A 96 -16.26 11.13 0.65
CA VAL A 96 -16.06 10.62 2.01
C VAL A 96 -17.37 10.01 2.48
N LEU A 97 -17.44 8.68 2.46
CA LEU A 97 -18.63 7.91 2.78
C LEU A 97 -18.79 7.66 4.28
N ARG A 98 -17.70 7.78 5.05
CA ARG A 98 -17.68 7.53 6.49
C ARG A 98 -16.96 8.63 7.25
N VAL A 99 -17.57 9.03 8.35
CA VAL A 99 -16.99 9.92 9.35
C VAL A 99 -17.04 9.17 10.67
N ASP A 100 -15.88 9.03 11.34
CA ASP A 100 -15.79 8.36 12.63
C ASP A 100 -16.13 9.33 13.78
N ALA A 101 -16.03 8.86 15.02
CA ALA A 101 -16.29 9.69 16.22
C ALA A 101 -15.30 10.88 16.37
N ASN A 102 -14.23 10.92 15.58
CA ASN A 102 -13.26 12.01 15.56
C ASN A 102 -13.50 13.00 14.40
N GLY A 103 -14.53 12.78 13.59
CA GLY A 103 -14.83 13.65 12.45
C GLY A 103 -14.00 13.33 11.21
N MET A 104 -13.19 12.27 11.22
CA MET A 104 -12.27 11.92 10.13
C MET A 104 -11.94 10.42 10.13
N ASP A 105 -12.67 9.62 9.33
CA ASP A 105 -12.27 8.22 9.10
C ASP A 105 -10.93 8.18 8.36
N THR A 106 -9.87 7.81 9.08
CA THR A 106 -8.49 7.86 8.54
C THR A 106 -8.36 7.13 7.22
N ARG A 107 -8.99 5.95 7.08
CA ARG A 107 -8.82 5.12 5.89
C ARG A 107 -9.48 5.77 4.67
N ASP A 108 -10.70 6.25 4.81
CA ASP A 108 -11.46 6.86 3.71
C ASP A 108 -10.81 8.17 3.25
N PHE A 109 -10.37 8.99 4.21
CA PHE A 109 -9.70 10.27 3.92
C PHE A 109 -8.39 10.08 3.19
N LEU A 110 -7.54 9.15 3.65
CA LEU A 110 -6.29 8.83 2.98
C LEU A 110 -6.54 8.27 1.58
N ALA A 111 -7.60 7.48 1.39
CA ALA A 111 -7.97 6.95 0.08
C ALA A 111 -8.44 8.06 -0.88
N VAL A 112 -9.27 9.00 -0.41
CA VAL A 112 -9.72 10.15 -1.19
C VAL A 112 -8.56 11.05 -1.59
N ALA A 113 -7.66 11.36 -0.66
CA ALA A 113 -6.45 12.16 -0.93
C ALA A 113 -5.53 11.45 -1.95
N SER A 114 -5.31 10.14 -1.77
CA SER A 114 -4.46 9.33 -2.67
C SER A 114 -4.95 9.36 -4.11
N ARG A 115 -6.27 9.21 -4.34
CA ARG A 115 -6.86 9.30 -5.69
C ARG A 115 -6.63 10.64 -6.40
N ARG A 116 -6.18 11.67 -5.66
CA ARG A 116 -5.86 13.01 -6.19
C ARG A 116 -4.36 13.30 -6.21
N GLY A 117 -3.52 12.33 -5.86
CA GLY A 117 -2.06 12.46 -5.93
C GLY A 117 -1.42 13.01 -4.67
N PHE A 118 -2.12 12.88 -3.56
CA PHE A 118 -1.66 13.27 -2.24
C PHE A 118 -1.39 12.05 -1.39
N VAL A 119 -0.33 12.11 -0.60
CA VAL A 119 0.01 11.08 0.39
C VAL A 119 -0.29 11.67 1.74
N GLY A 120 -1.16 10.98 2.48
CA GLY A 120 -1.46 11.36 3.86
C GLY A 120 -0.71 10.49 4.85
N ARG A 121 -0.23 11.12 5.93
CA ARG A 121 0.50 10.49 7.02
C ARG A 121 -0.26 10.72 8.31
N HIS A 122 -0.68 9.63 8.94
CA HIS A 122 -1.30 9.67 10.26
C HIS A 122 -0.20 9.55 11.32
N MET A 123 -0.03 10.57 12.15
CA MET A 123 1.09 10.70 13.07
C MET A 123 0.59 10.93 14.49
N ARG A 124 1.22 10.27 15.48
CA ARG A 124 1.13 10.72 16.87
C ARG A 124 2.04 11.94 17.05
N GLY A 125 1.48 13.00 17.62
CA GLY A 125 2.10 14.30 17.70
C GLY A 125 2.36 14.79 19.11
N SER A 126 2.91 16.00 19.13
CA SER A 126 3.04 16.91 20.25
C SER A 126 2.93 18.32 19.67
N ILE A 127 2.77 19.34 20.52
CA ILE A 127 2.83 20.73 20.06
C ILE A 127 4.12 20.99 19.27
N GLY A 128 5.27 20.44 19.69
CA GLY A 128 6.53 20.51 18.95
C GLY A 128 6.45 19.99 17.52
N ARG A 129 5.86 18.80 17.30
CA ARG A 129 5.72 18.23 15.95
C ARG A 129 4.76 18.99 15.04
N ILE A 130 3.73 19.61 15.61
CA ILE A 130 2.86 20.51 14.85
C ILE A 130 3.66 21.72 14.38
N LYS A 131 4.47 22.32 15.26
CA LYS A 131 5.32 23.46 14.91
C LYS A 131 6.31 23.10 13.81
N GLU A 132 6.98 21.95 13.90
CA GLU A 132 7.89 21.46 12.85
C GLU A 132 7.18 21.40 11.48
N ALA A 133 5.93 20.92 11.45
CA ALA A 133 5.14 20.89 10.21
C ALA A 133 4.74 22.30 9.73
N VAL A 134 4.36 23.19 10.66
CA VAL A 134 4.03 24.60 10.37
C VAL A 134 5.25 25.33 9.79
N ASP A 135 6.42 25.20 10.42
CA ASP A 135 7.68 25.78 9.96
C ASP A 135 8.12 25.21 8.61
N ALA A 136 7.83 23.94 8.35
CA ALA A 136 8.01 23.30 7.05
C ALA A 136 6.97 23.72 6.00
N GLY A 137 6.04 24.63 6.33
CA GLY A 137 5.00 25.10 5.41
C GLY A 137 3.92 24.08 5.08
N THR A 138 3.79 23.02 5.89
CA THR A 138 2.83 21.93 5.68
C THR A 138 1.67 22.03 6.68
N PRO A 139 0.45 22.42 6.27
CA PRO A 139 -0.67 22.61 7.20
C PRO A 139 -1.10 21.28 7.85
N PRO A 140 -0.99 21.14 9.18
CA PRO A 140 -1.46 19.95 9.89
C PRO A 140 -2.99 19.95 10.02
N ILE A 141 -3.60 18.78 9.89
CA ILE A 141 -5.00 18.59 10.26
C ILE A 141 -5.08 17.87 11.60
N ILE A 142 -5.73 18.47 12.58
CA ILE A 142 -6.00 17.85 13.88
C ILE A 142 -7.45 17.39 13.90
N ALA A 143 -7.68 16.14 14.31
CA ALA A 143 -9.00 15.63 14.61
C ALA A 143 -9.20 15.60 16.13
N LEU A 144 -10.29 16.21 16.60
CA LEU A 144 -10.69 16.29 18.00
C LEU A 144 -11.94 15.43 18.22
N PRO A 145 -12.03 14.70 19.35
CA PRO A 145 -13.15 13.82 19.61
C PRO A 145 -14.41 14.66 19.93
N GLY A 146 -15.58 14.23 19.46
CA GLY A 146 -16.83 14.96 19.67
C GLY A 146 -18.03 14.31 18.98
N ASN A 147 -19.23 14.89 19.17
CA ASN A 147 -20.42 14.50 18.39
C ASN A 147 -21.13 15.75 17.84
N PRO A 148 -20.95 16.09 16.55
CA PRO A 148 -20.01 15.44 15.62
C PRO A 148 -18.56 15.73 16.00
N GLY A 149 -17.63 14.81 15.70
CA GLY A 149 -16.19 15.04 15.87
C GLY A 149 -15.73 16.26 15.07
N HIS A 150 -14.56 16.82 15.38
CA HIS A 150 -14.15 18.13 14.84
C HIS A 150 -12.75 18.09 14.25
N ALA A 151 -12.63 18.28 12.94
CA ALA A 151 -11.34 18.43 12.27
C ALA A 151 -11.01 19.90 12.00
N LEU A 152 -9.78 20.31 12.32
CA LEU A 152 -9.28 21.66 12.21
C LEU A 152 -7.92 21.69 11.50
N VAL A 153 -7.67 22.74 10.72
CA VAL A 153 -6.38 22.95 10.05
C VAL A 153 -5.54 23.92 10.85
N VAL A 154 -4.39 23.46 11.34
CA VAL A 154 -3.41 24.33 11.99
C VAL A 154 -2.66 25.09 10.92
N VAL A 155 -2.54 26.40 11.13
CA VAL A 155 -1.83 27.31 10.22
C VAL A 155 -0.78 28.13 10.94
N GLY A 156 -0.69 28.10 12.26
CA GLY A 156 0.35 28.85 12.95
C GLY A 156 0.47 28.58 14.44
N TYR A 157 1.46 29.22 15.06
CA TYR A 157 1.68 29.20 16.49
C TYR A 157 2.44 30.44 16.97
N ASN A 158 2.45 30.69 18.28
CA ASN A 158 3.28 31.70 18.93
C ASN A 158 3.78 31.18 20.28
N ASP A 159 5.09 31.05 20.42
CA ASP A 159 5.70 30.50 21.63
C ASP A 159 5.84 31.48 22.78
N ARG A 160 5.78 32.78 22.49
CA ARG A 160 5.79 33.80 23.55
C ARG A 160 4.45 33.81 24.28
N THR A 161 3.35 33.63 23.55
CA THR A 161 1.99 33.62 24.11
C THR A 161 1.46 32.21 24.36
N GLN A 162 2.19 31.17 23.96
CA GLN A 162 1.79 29.76 24.04
C GLN A 162 0.46 29.48 23.34
N GLU A 163 0.33 29.99 22.11
CA GLU A 163 -0.90 29.93 21.32
C GLU A 163 -0.71 29.13 20.03
N ILE A 164 -1.75 28.41 19.60
CA ILE A 164 -1.87 27.76 18.31
C ILE A 164 -2.98 28.42 17.49
N VAL A 165 -2.77 28.50 16.17
CA VAL A 165 -3.66 29.19 15.24
C VAL A 165 -4.28 28.18 14.29
N PHE A 166 -5.60 28.12 14.29
CA PHE A 166 -6.41 27.32 13.37
C PHE A 166 -7.03 28.21 12.28
N ALA A 167 -7.07 27.73 11.05
CA ALA A 167 -7.85 28.35 9.99
C ALA A 167 -9.32 27.90 10.09
N GLU A 168 -10.24 28.85 9.93
CA GLU A 168 -11.68 28.62 9.95
C GLU A 168 -12.38 29.39 8.83
N ALA A 169 -13.63 29.03 8.56
CA ALA A 169 -14.42 29.73 7.56
C ALA A 169 -14.62 31.20 7.94
N GLY A 170 -14.00 32.09 7.18
CA GLY A 170 -14.06 33.55 7.39
C GLY A 170 -13.02 34.11 8.35
N GLY A 171 -12.00 33.34 8.77
CA GLY A 171 -10.94 33.88 9.62
C GLY A 171 -10.08 32.82 10.30
N TYR A 172 -9.69 33.12 11.53
CA TYR A 172 -8.80 32.30 12.34
C TYR A 172 -9.32 32.17 13.77
N ARG A 173 -9.05 31.01 14.37
CA ARG A 173 -9.27 30.75 15.80
C ARG A 173 -7.93 30.56 16.50
N ILE A 174 -7.72 31.27 17.59
CA ILE A 174 -6.52 31.17 18.43
C ILE A 174 -6.87 30.44 19.71
N VAL A 175 -6.07 29.44 20.07
CA VAL A 175 -6.28 28.55 21.22
C VAL A 175 -4.96 28.46 22.00
N SER A 176 -4.99 28.50 23.33
CA SER A 176 -3.77 28.29 24.12
C SER A 176 -3.34 26.82 24.07
N TYR A 177 -2.05 26.54 24.29
CA TYR A 177 -1.56 25.16 24.35
C TYR A 177 -2.24 24.35 25.47
N ASP A 178 -2.48 24.99 26.61
CA ASP A 178 -3.12 24.37 27.77
C ASP A 178 -4.59 24.03 27.52
N ASP A 179 -5.29 24.85 26.73
CA ASP A 179 -6.68 24.57 26.35
C ASP A 179 -6.78 23.48 25.27
N LEU A 180 -5.82 23.40 24.34
CA LEU A 180 -5.82 22.36 23.31
C LEU A 180 -5.48 20.97 23.88
N ALA A 181 -4.52 20.91 24.81
CA ALA A 181 -3.90 19.65 25.23
C ALA A 181 -4.88 18.60 25.75
N PRO A 182 -5.89 18.91 26.59
CA PRO A 182 -6.84 17.90 27.10
C PRO A 182 -7.68 17.28 25.98
N SER A 183 -8.28 18.10 25.11
CA SER A 183 -9.13 17.62 24.00
C SER A 183 -8.33 16.85 22.96
N TRP A 184 -7.13 17.32 22.62
CA TRP A 184 -6.27 16.63 21.67
C TRP A 184 -5.68 15.34 22.26
N GLY A 185 -5.40 15.33 23.56
CA GLY A 185 -4.97 14.16 24.32
C GLY A 185 -6.04 13.07 24.38
N ALA A 186 -7.32 13.45 24.50
CA ALA A 186 -8.44 12.51 24.40
C ALA A 186 -8.53 11.85 23.00
N ALA A 187 -8.08 12.53 21.94
CA ALA A 187 -7.89 11.96 20.60
C ALA A 187 -6.51 11.29 20.41
N GLY A 188 -5.76 11.01 21.48
CA GLY A 188 -4.49 10.30 21.40
C GLY A 188 -3.33 11.12 20.80
N TYR A 189 -3.48 12.45 20.76
CA TYR A 189 -2.55 13.40 20.15
C TYR A 189 -2.27 13.14 18.66
N PHE A 190 -3.25 12.61 17.93
CA PHE A 190 -3.08 12.34 16.50
C PHE A 190 -3.27 13.58 15.64
N PHE A 191 -2.47 13.69 14.59
CA PHE A 191 -2.66 14.67 13.52
C PHE A 191 -2.32 14.04 12.17
N PHE A 192 -2.79 14.68 11.10
CA PHE A 192 -2.59 14.27 9.73
C PHE A 192 -1.78 15.31 8.98
N LEU A 193 -0.81 14.83 8.21
CA LEU A 193 -0.16 15.62 7.18
C LEU A 193 -0.61 15.08 5.84
N VAL A 194 -1.12 15.94 4.97
CA VAL A 194 -1.48 15.59 3.59
C VAL A 194 -0.63 16.44 2.67
N THR A 195 0.19 15.79 1.85
CA THR A 195 1.16 16.46 0.99
C THR A 195 1.10 15.89 -0.42
N PRO A 196 1.47 16.65 -1.46
CA PRO A 196 1.60 16.11 -2.81
C PRO A 196 2.58 14.93 -2.79
N GLY A 197 2.13 13.74 -3.21
CA GLY A 197 2.96 12.52 -3.14
C GLY A 197 4.13 12.59 -4.11
N SER A 198 5.34 12.23 -3.67
CA SER A 198 6.49 12.08 -4.57
C SER A 198 6.24 10.97 -5.60
N ALA A 199 7.02 10.93 -6.69
CA ALA A 199 6.90 9.86 -7.68
C ALA A 199 7.10 8.48 -7.06
N ALA A 200 8.05 8.34 -6.13
CA ALA A 200 8.29 7.10 -5.39
C ALA A 200 7.09 6.68 -4.51
N GLU A 201 6.47 7.62 -3.79
CA GLU A 201 5.31 7.30 -2.94
C GLU A 201 4.08 6.95 -3.79
N LEU A 202 3.83 7.68 -4.88
CA LEU A 202 2.74 7.38 -5.83
C LEU A 202 2.96 6.03 -6.50
N PHE A 203 4.19 5.73 -6.91
CA PHE A 203 4.55 4.41 -7.42
C PHE A 203 4.29 3.30 -6.39
N ALA A 204 4.64 3.50 -5.12
CA ALA A 204 4.36 2.54 -4.05
C ALA A 204 2.86 2.31 -3.83
N LEU A 205 2.03 3.34 -4.00
CA LEU A 205 0.57 3.19 -4.00
C LEU A 205 0.09 2.35 -5.20
N GLY A 206 0.68 2.58 -6.38
CA GLY A 206 0.44 1.78 -7.58
C GLY A 206 0.79 0.30 -7.40
N GLU A 207 1.95 0.01 -6.83
CA GLU A 207 2.38 -1.35 -6.47
C GLU A 207 1.39 -2.02 -5.49
N GLY A 208 0.90 -1.25 -4.50
CA GLY A 208 -0.13 -1.69 -3.58
C GLY A 208 -1.46 -2.02 -4.27
N ALA A 209 -1.89 -1.18 -5.21
CA ALA A 209 -3.10 -1.40 -6.00
C ALA A 209 -2.96 -2.61 -6.94
N LEU A 210 -1.80 -2.78 -7.58
CA LEU A 210 -1.50 -3.91 -8.45
C LEU A 210 -1.59 -5.24 -7.69
N ARG A 211 -1.03 -5.33 -6.48
CA ARG A 211 -1.14 -6.53 -5.62
C ARG A 211 -2.57 -6.89 -5.25
N ARG A 212 -3.48 -5.91 -5.22
CA ARG A 212 -4.91 -6.12 -4.97
C ARG A 212 -5.72 -6.36 -6.24
N ALA A 213 -5.07 -6.47 -7.40
CA ALA A 213 -5.72 -6.53 -8.72
C ALA A 213 -6.61 -5.29 -9.01
N ALA A 214 -6.35 -4.16 -8.36
CA ALA A 214 -7.04 -2.90 -8.60
C ALA A 214 -6.41 -2.17 -9.80
N TRP A 215 -6.59 -2.73 -11.00
CA TRP A 215 -5.87 -2.34 -12.22
C TRP A 215 -6.02 -0.86 -12.59
N VAL A 216 -7.23 -0.31 -12.44
CA VAL A 216 -7.53 1.10 -12.75
C VAL A 216 -6.80 2.04 -11.78
N GLU A 217 -6.79 1.70 -10.48
CA GLU A 217 -6.06 2.48 -9.48
C GLU A 217 -4.55 2.40 -9.73
N ALA A 218 -4.02 1.21 -10.02
CA ALA A 218 -2.60 1.02 -10.32
C ALA A 218 -2.17 1.87 -11.53
N GLU A 219 -2.96 1.86 -12.62
CA GLU A 219 -2.69 2.69 -13.81
C GLU A 219 -2.65 4.17 -13.46
N ALA A 220 -3.63 4.64 -12.69
CA ALA A 220 -3.71 6.04 -12.27
C ALA A 220 -2.48 6.43 -11.46
N PHE A 221 -2.11 5.63 -10.45
CA PHE A 221 -0.96 5.92 -9.60
C PHE A 221 0.37 5.91 -10.37
N TYR A 222 0.58 4.97 -11.29
CA TYR A 222 1.79 4.96 -12.10
C TYR A 222 1.87 6.16 -13.05
N ARG A 223 0.74 6.57 -13.65
CA ARG A 223 0.70 7.80 -14.45
C ARG A 223 0.98 9.04 -13.61
N MET A 224 0.39 9.13 -12.43
CA MET A 224 0.64 10.25 -11.52
C MET A 224 2.09 10.30 -11.07
N ALA A 225 2.74 9.13 -10.88
CA ALA A 225 4.17 9.07 -10.60
C ALA A 225 5.01 9.57 -11.78
N SER A 226 4.71 9.16 -13.02
CA SER A 226 5.41 9.65 -14.22
C SER A 226 5.14 11.12 -14.52
N ASP A 227 3.94 11.63 -14.20
CA ASP A 227 3.61 13.05 -14.36
C ASP A 227 4.33 13.89 -13.30
N ARG A 228 4.50 13.35 -12.08
CA ARG A 228 5.22 14.02 -11.00
C ARG A 228 6.71 14.11 -11.29
N GLU A 229 7.29 13.04 -11.83
CA GLU A 229 8.69 12.98 -12.20
C GLU A 229 8.82 12.19 -13.52
N PRO A 230 8.89 12.88 -14.68
CA PRO A 230 9.01 12.23 -15.98
C PRO A 230 10.27 11.36 -16.14
N GLY A 231 11.28 11.56 -15.28
CA GLY A 231 12.49 10.74 -15.24
C GLY A 231 12.38 9.47 -14.39
N TYR A 232 11.26 9.23 -13.71
CA TYR A 232 11.10 8.13 -12.76
C TYR A 232 10.82 6.80 -13.46
N ALA A 233 11.89 6.16 -13.95
CA ALA A 233 11.85 4.88 -14.68
C ALA A 233 10.97 3.78 -14.05
N PRO A 234 10.93 3.58 -12.71
CA PRO A 234 10.09 2.54 -12.10
C PRO A 234 8.59 2.68 -12.39
N ALA A 235 8.07 3.91 -12.59
CA ALA A 235 6.67 4.11 -12.96
C ALA A 235 6.34 3.52 -14.34
N TYR A 236 7.24 3.71 -15.32
CA TYR A 236 7.08 3.13 -16.66
C TYR A 236 7.20 1.61 -16.65
N ALA A 237 8.12 1.06 -15.85
CA ALA A 237 8.18 -0.39 -15.65
C ALA A 237 6.89 -0.94 -15.01
N GLY A 238 6.32 -0.22 -14.03
CA GLY A 238 5.03 -0.57 -13.42
C GLY A 238 3.85 -0.52 -14.41
N LEU A 239 3.82 0.47 -15.31
CA LEU A 239 2.87 0.49 -16.43
C LEU A 239 3.08 -0.70 -17.37
N GLY A 240 4.34 -1.06 -17.65
CA GLY A 240 4.68 -2.25 -18.43
C GLY A 240 4.12 -3.53 -17.81
N ASP A 241 4.33 -3.72 -16.51
CA ASP A 241 3.80 -4.86 -15.75
C ASP A 241 2.28 -4.91 -15.83
N LEU A 242 1.61 -3.78 -15.58
CA LEU A 242 0.17 -3.65 -15.64
C LEU A 242 -0.40 -3.98 -17.03
N PHE A 243 0.22 -3.45 -18.09
CA PHE A 243 -0.23 -3.73 -19.46
C PHE A 243 -0.02 -5.19 -19.83
N ARG A 244 1.06 -5.82 -19.36
CA ARG A 244 1.28 -7.26 -19.54
C ARG A 244 0.18 -8.09 -18.88
N PHE A 245 -0.19 -7.78 -17.63
CA PHE A 245 -1.29 -8.46 -16.93
C PHE A 245 -2.64 -8.31 -17.63
N ARG A 246 -2.82 -7.24 -18.42
CA ARG A 246 -4.02 -6.98 -19.22
C ARG A 246 -3.89 -7.44 -20.69
N GLU A 247 -2.87 -8.24 -21.01
CA GLU A 247 -2.59 -8.77 -22.35
C GLU A 247 -2.39 -7.68 -23.43
N ARG A 248 -2.05 -6.45 -23.03
CA ARG A 248 -1.73 -5.33 -23.91
C ARG A 248 -0.23 -5.31 -24.20
N LEU A 249 0.23 -6.30 -24.95
CA LEU A 249 1.65 -6.62 -25.11
C LEU A 249 2.46 -5.49 -25.77
N GLU A 250 1.90 -4.81 -26.78
CA GLU A 250 2.58 -3.70 -27.47
C GLU A 250 2.76 -2.49 -26.54
N ALA A 251 1.73 -2.18 -25.74
CA ALA A 251 1.80 -1.10 -24.75
C ALA A 251 2.79 -1.44 -23.62
N SER A 252 2.84 -2.72 -23.22
CA SER A 252 3.79 -3.23 -22.24
C SER A 252 5.24 -3.06 -22.72
N GLU A 253 5.52 -3.46 -23.95
CA GLU A 253 6.83 -3.31 -24.58
C GLU A 253 7.26 -1.85 -24.68
N ALA A 254 6.36 -0.97 -25.14
CA ALA A 254 6.63 0.47 -25.22
C ALA A 254 6.97 1.06 -23.84
N ALA A 255 6.23 0.66 -22.80
CA ALA A 255 6.47 1.13 -21.44
C ALA A 255 7.80 0.62 -20.85
N TYR A 256 8.16 -0.66 -21.07
CA TYR A 256 9.48 -1.15 -20.65
C TYR A 256 10.62 -0.48 -21.42
N ARG A 257 10.47 -0.26 -22.73
CA ARG A 257 11.50 0.46 -23.50
C ARG A 257 11.68 1.89 -23.01
N GLU A 258 10.60 2.57 -22.63
CA GLU A 258 10.70 3.91 -22.04
C GLU A 258 11.38 3.87 -20.67
N ALA A 259 11.04 2.88 -19.83
CA ALA A 259 11.74 2.67 -18.57
C ALA A 259 13.25 2.46 -18.77
N LEU A 260 13.64 1.68 -19.78
CA LEU A 260 15.05 1.41 -20.11
C LEU A 260 15.76 2.57 -20.81
N ARG A 261 15.01 3.46 -21.47
CA ARG A 261 15.54 4.72 -21.99
C ARG A 261 15.92 5.67 -20.85
N LEU A 262 15.11 5.68 -19.79
CA LEU A 262 15.34 6.49 -18.58
C LEU A 262 16.41 5.88 -17.67
N ASP A 263 16.36 4.56 -17.45
CA ASP A 263 17.33 3.81 -16.67
C ASP A 263 17.72 2.51 -17.40
N PRO A 264 18.86 2.50 -18.12
CA PRO A 264 19.35 1.32 -18.83
C PRO A 264 19.75 0.14 -17.92
N SER A 265 19.84 0.34 -16.61
CA SER A 265 20.23 -0.67 -15.63
C SER A 265 19.05 -1.27 -14.86
N LEU A 266 17.82 -0.82 -15.14
CA LEU A 266 16.62 -1.26 -14.43
C LEU A 266 16.32 -2.75 -14.68
N VAL A 267 16.83 -3.61 -13.79
CA VAL A 267 16.76 -5.08 -13.90
C VAL A 267 15.34 -5.57 -14.14
N ARG A 268 14.35 -5.02 -13.43
CA ARG A 268 12.94 -5.38 -13.61
C ARG A 268 12.46 -5.18 -15.05
N ALA A 269 12.80 -4.04 -15.67
CA ALA A 269 12.39 -3.73 -17.03
C ALA A 269 13.17 -4.56 -18.07
N LEU A 270 14.49 -4.78 -17.85
CA LEU A 270 15.30 -5.66 -18.70
C LEU A 270 14.74 -7.08 -18.72
N ASN A 271 14.48 -7.63 -17.53
CA ASN A 271 13.98 -8.98 -17.37
C ASN A 271 12.57 -9.15 -17.97
N ASN A 272 11.66 -8.22 -17.68
CA ASN A 272 10.27 -8.34 -18.14
C ASN A 272 10.11 -8.08 -19.64
N LEU A 273 10.93 -7.21 -20.23
CA LEU A 273 10.99 -7.05 -21.68
C LEU A 273 11.60 -8.30 -22.34
N ALA A 274 12.67 -8.86 -21.78
CA ALA A 274 13.24 -10.11 -22.29
C ALA A 274 12.21 -11.25 -22.29
N ASP A 275 11.49 -11.44 -21.17
CA ASP A 275 10.43 -12.43 -21.04
C ASP A 275 9.31 -12.24 -22.10
N LEU A 276 8.89 -10.99 -22.32
CA LEU A 276 7.91 -10.65 -23.36
C LEU A 276 8.40 -11.01 -24.78
N LEU A 277 9.67 -10.76 -25.08
CA LEU A 277 10.28 -11.07 -26.38
C LEU A 277 10.52 -12.58 -26.57
N VAL A 278 10.82 -13.32 -25.50
CA VAL A 278 10.86 -14.80 -25.53
C VAL A 278 9.49 -15.35 -25.90
N ALA A 279 8.42 -14.83 -25.29
CA ALA A 279 7.05 -15.24 -25.59
C ALA A 279 6.62 -14.90 -27.03
N ARG A 280 7.12 -13.78 -27.59
CA ARG A 280 6.92 -13.43 -29.00
C ARG A 280 7.62 -14.41 -29.96
N GLY A 281 8.80 -14.89 -29.59
CA GLY A 281 9.59 -15.84 -30.38
C GLY A 281 10.17 -15.25 -31.67
N GLY A 282 10.57 -16.12 -32.60
CA GLY A 282 11.15 -15.72 -33.88
C GLY A 282 12.48 -14.97 -33.73
N THR A 283 12.67 -13.88 -34.47
CA THR A 283 13.90 -13.08 -34.44
C THR A 283 14.08 -12.27 -33.15
N ALA A 284 13.00 -12.06 -32.38
CA ALA A 284 13.02 -11.29 -31.13
C ALA A 284 13.82 -11.97 -30.02
N VAL A 285 14.04 -13.28 -30.10
CA VAL A 285 14.77 -14.06 -29.09
C VAL A 285 16.22 -13.59 -28.93
N VAL A 286 16.85 -13.09 -30.00
CA VAL A 286 18.22 -12.56 -29.93
C VAL A 286 18.30 -11.29 -29.08
N GLU A 287 17.32 -10.39 -29.24
CA GLU A 287 17.19 -9.20 -28.39
C GLU A 287 16.85 -9.62 -26.95
N ALA A 288 15.96 -10.60 -26.77
CA ALA A 288 15.58 -11.13 -25.47
C ALA A 288 16.78 -11.65 -24.67
N GLU A 289 17.65 -12.44 -25.30
CA GLU A 289 18.87 -12.94 -24.65
C GLU A 289 19.80 -11.79 -24.27
N THR A 290 20.03 -10.84 -25.17
CA THR A 290 20.89 -9.67 -24.88
C THR A 290 20.37 -8.87 -23.68
N LEU A 291 19.06 -8.66 -23.59
CA LEU A 291 18.43 -7.98 -22.46
C LEU A 291 18.54 -8.79 -21.16
N ALA A 292 18.34 -10.11 -21.24
CA ALA A 292 18.46 -11.00 -20.08
C ALA A 292 19.91 -11.09 -19.57
N GLU A 293 20.92 -11.11 -20.46
CA GLU A 293 22.34 -11.07 -20.08
C GLU A 293 22.68 -9.78 -19.33
N ARG A 294 22.17 -8.63 -19.82
CA ARG A 294 22.31 -7.35 -19.10
C ARG A 294 21.61 -7.40 -17.74
N ALA A 295 20.40 -7.96 -17.66
CA ALA A 295 19.67 -8.09 -16.40
C ALA A 295 20.47 -8.93 -15.38
N VAL A 296 21.05 -10.04 -15.81
CA VAL A 296 21.92 -10.89 -14.98
C VAL A 296 23.12 -10.10 -14.48
N ALA A 297 23.82 -9.39 -15.36
CA ALA A 297 25.02 -8.63 -15.00
C ALA A 297 24.73 -7.53 -13.96
N PHE A 298 23.67 -6.73 -14.15
CA PHE A 298 23.30 -5.68 -13.19
C PHE A 298 22.81 -6.25 -11.87
N ALA A 299 21.98 -7.29 -11.90
CA ALA A 299 21.49 -7.94 -10.68
C ALA A 299 22.63 -8.63 -9.91
N GLU A 300 23.59 -9.22 -10.62
CA GLU A 300 24.76 -9.85 -10.03
C GLU A 300 25.64 -8.85 -9.28
N ALA A 301 25.92 -7.72 -9.93
CA ALA A 301 26.68 -6.64 -9.32
C ALA A 301 25.99 -6.14 -8.03
N GLU A 302 24.68 -5.95 -8.05
CA GLU A 302 23.94 -5.42 -6.90
C GLU A 302 23.86 -6.40 -5.74
N TRP A 303 23.55 -7.69 -5.97
CA TRP A 303 23.47 -8.63 -4.85
C TRP A 303 24.85 -8.89 -4.24
N ARG A 304 25.91 -8.94 -5.05
CA ARG A 304 27.30 -9.09 -4.55
C ARG A 304 27.73 -7.89 -3.71
N ARG A 305 27.37 -6.67 -4.16
CA ARG A 305 27.62 -5.44 -3.41
C ARG A 305 26.90 -5.47 -2.06
N LEU A 306 25.60 -5.79 -2.05
CA LEU A 306 24.80 -5.89 -0.82
C LEU A 306 25.28 -7.00 0.12
N TRP A 307 25.77 -8.12 -0.43
CA TRP A 307 26.34 -9.20 0.36
C TRP A 307 27.58 -8.74 1.11
N LYS A 308 28.49 -8.03 0.43
CA LYS A 308 29.68 -7.43 1.06
C LYS A 308 29.29 -6.44 2.17
N ASP A 309 28.36 -5.52 1.88
CA ASP A 309 27.86 -4.55 2.87
C ASP A 309 27.26 -5.25 4.10
N TYR A 310 26.55 -6.36 3.89
CA TYR A 310 25.95 -7.17 4.94
C TYR A 310 26.99 -7.86 5.82
N GLU A 311 28.05 -8.43 5.24
CA GLU A 311 29.15 -9.06 5.98
C GLU A 311 29.95 -8.07 6.82
N GLU A 312 30.19 -6.87 6.29
CA GLU A 312 30.98 -5.83 6.97
C GLU A 312 30.19 -5.09 8.06
N THR A 313 28.85 -5.11 8.00
CA THR A 313 27.97 -4.38 8.94
C THR A 313 27.52 -5.26 10.10
N ALA A 314 27.95 -4.98 11.34
CA ALA A 314 27.55 -5.73 12.54
C ALA A 314 26.35 -5.15 13.32
N ILE A 315 25.68 -4.10 12.81
CA ILE A 315 24.61 -3.38 13.53
C ILE A 315 23.25 -4.05 13.26
N PRO A 316 22.54 -4.60 14.28
CA PRO A 316 21.33 -5.40 14.07
C PRO A 316 20.19 -4.70 13.31
N GLY A 317 19.97 -3.41 13.54
CA GLY A 317 18.92 -2.63 12.85
C GLY A 317 19.20 -2.40 11.36
N ILE A 318 20.46 -2.15 11.01
CA ILE A 318 20.91 -1.95 9.63
C ILE A 318 20.95 -3.31 8.90
N GLN A 319 21.36 -4.36 9.60
CA GLN A 319 21.36 -5.72 9.06
C GLN A 319 19.96 -6.19 8.64
N ALA A 320 18.90 -5.81 9.34
CA ALA A 320 17.54 -6.21 8.95
C ALA A 320 17.11 -5.60 7.60
N ASP A 321 17.46 -4.34 7.35
CA ASP A 321 17.21 -3.67 6.07
C ASP A 321 18.10 -4.24 4.95
N LEU A 322 19.41 -4.38 5.21
CA LEU A 322 20.35 -4.97 4.27
C LEU A 322 19.94 -6.38 3.87
N ARG A 323 19.48 -7.21 4.82
CA ARG A 323 18.97 -8.55 4.54
C ARG A 323 17.74 -8.53 3.62
N ARG A 324 16.83 -7.56 3.80
CA ARG A 324 15.66 -7.39 2.94
C ARG A 324 16.09 -7.07 1.51
N ARG A 325 16.94 -6.06 1.35
CA ARG A 325 17.47 -5.61 0.05
C ARG A 325 18.28 -6.71 -0.65
N LEU A 326 19.10 -7.43 0.10
CA LEU A 326 19.85 -8.57 -0.40
C LEU A 326 18.93 -9.68 -0.93
N ASN A 327 17.86 -10.01 -0.20
CA ASN A 327 16.87 -10.99 -0.66
C ASN A 327 16.15 -10.53 -1.94
N GLU A 328 15.86 -9.23 -2.08
CA GLU A 328 15.27 -8.64 -3.28
C GLU A 328 16.24 -8.73 -4.46
N ALA A 329 17.49 -8.27 -4.30
CA ALA A 329 18.51 -8.34 -5.35
C ALA A 329 18.81 -9.79 -5.79
N MET A 330 18.84 -10.73 -4.83
CA MET A 330 19.00 -12.15 -5.14
C MET A 330 17.80 -12.70 -5.92
N ARG A 331 16.57 -12.28 -5.58
CA ARG A 331 15.37 -12.66 -6.35
C ARG A 331 15.46 -12.17 -7.79
N ASP A 332 15.87 -10.93 -7.98
CA ASP A 332 16.00 -10.31 -9.29
C ASP A 332 17.07 -11.04 -10.13
N HIS A 333 18.21 -11.39 -9.52
CA HIS A 333 19.27 -12.15 -10.20
C HIS A 333 18.82 -13.57 -10.59
N LEU A 334 18.13 -14.30 -9.70
CA LEU A 334 17.59 -15.63 -9.99
C LEU A 334 16.46 -15.59 -11.02
N SER A 335 15.69 -14.49 -11.07
CA SER A 335 14.70 -14.24 -12.12
C SER A 335 15.39 -14.05 -13.47
N ALA A 336 16.39 -13.16 -13.52
CA ALA A 336 17.15 -12.85 -14.72
C ALA A 336 17.87 -14.08 -15.30
N LEU A 337 18.50 -14.92 -14.47
CA LEU A 337 19.10 -16.19 -14.91
C LEU A 337 18.06 -17.14 -15.51
N GLY A 338 16.84 -17.11 -14.96
CA GLY A 338 15.71 -17.85 -15.50
C GLY A 338 15.34 -17.45 -16.92
N THR A 339 15.07 -16.16 -17.10
CA THR A 339 14.70 -15.59 -18.38
C THR A 339 15.84 -15.73 -19.41
N LEU A 340 17.10 -15.60 -18.98
CA LEU A 340 18.26 -15.88 -19.84
C LEU A 340 18.28 -17.33 -20.33
N GLY A 341 18.07 -18.30 -19.43
CA GLY A 341 17.98 -19.70 -19.83
C GLY A 341 16.81 -19.97 -20.78
N GLN A 342 15.66 -19.32 -20.57
CA GLN A 342 14.51 -19.43 -21.48
C GLN A 342 14.80 -18.83 -22.87
N ALA A 343 15.48 -17.67 -22.92
CA ALA A 343 15.90 -17.06 -24.18
C ALA A 343 16.89 -17.94 -24.95
N ARG A 344 17.90 -18.51 -24.27
CA ARG A 344 18.84 -19.47 -24.85
C ARG A 344 18.14 -20.70 -25.39
N MET A 345 17.19 -21.24 -24.63
CA MET A 345 16.38 -22.38 -25.04
C MET A 345 15.57 -22.07 -26.31
N ALA A 346 14.91 -20.91 -26.36
CA ALA A 346 14.15 -20.47 -27.53
C ALA A 346 15.03 -20.20 -28.76
N ARG A 347 16.30 -19.85 -28.58
CA ARG A 347 17.30 -19.72 -29.66
C ARG A 347 17.83 -21.08 -30.15
N GLY A 348 17.56 -22.17 -29.41
CA GLY A 348 18.07 -23.50 -29.70
C GLY A 348 19.36 -23.88 -28.96
N ASP A 349 19.87 -23.02 -28.07
CA ASP A 349 21.01 -23.30 -27.21
C ASP A 349 20.57 -23.99 -25.90
N ALA A 350 20.13 -25.24 -26.03
CA ALA A 350 19.69 -26.03 -24.89
C ALA A 350 20.82 -26.32 -23.88
N ALA A 351 22.08 -26.38 -24.34
CA ALA A 351 23.21 -26.62 -23.46
C ALA A 351 23.51 -25.38 -22.59
N GLY A 352 23.57 -24.19 -23.20
CA GLY A 352 23.73 -22.93 -22.48
C GLY A 352 22.56 -22.62 -21.55
N ALA A 353 21.33 -22.93 -21.97
CA ALA A 353 20.15 -22.80 -21.11
C ALA A 353 20.28 -23.62 -19.82
N ARG A 354 20.65 -24.91 -19.93
CA ARG A 354 20.87 -25.79 -18.78
C ARG A 354 21.92 -25.27 -17.82
N GLU A 355 23.07 -24.83 -18.35
CA GLU A 355 24.14 -24.32 -17.47
C GLU A 355 23.71 -23.03 -16.75
N THR A 356 22.92 -22.19 -17.41
CA THR A 356 22.36 -20.98 -16.82
C THR A 356 21.42 -21.32 -15.64
N TRP A 357 20.49 -22.25 -15.83
CA TRP A 357 19.59 -22.67 -14.75
C TRP A 357 20.31 -23.42 -13.63
N ARG A 358 21.33 -24.23 -13.96
CA ARG A 358 22.20 -24.87 -12.94
C ARG A 358 22.97 -23.84 -12.12
N THR A 359 23.39 -22.73 -12.72
CA THR A 359 23.97 -21.59 -11.98
C THR A 359 22.98 -21.04 -10.95
N ALA A 360 21.73 -20.81 -11.36
CA ALA A 360 20.68 -20.36 -10.44
C ALA A 360 20.45 -21.35 -9.28
N LEU A 361 20.50 -22.66 -9.54
CA LEU A 361 20.36 -23.70 -8.52
C LEU A 361 21.51 -23.70 -7.50
N ARG A 362 22.74 -23.43 -7.92
CA ARG A 362 23.90 -23.32 -7.01
C ARG A 362 23.80 -22.11 -6.08
N LEU A 363 23.16 -21.04 -6.54
CA LEU A 363 23.00 -19.79 -5.79
C LEU A 363 21.77 -19.79 -4.88
N ALA A 364 20.71 -20.54 -5.22
CA ALA A 364 19.41 -20.48 -4.55
C ALA A 364 19.54 -20.77 -3.03
N PRO A 365 19.42 -19.75 -2.15
CA PRO A 365 19.44 -20.00 -0.72
C PRO A 365 18.17 -20.78 -0.33
N GLU A 366 18.26 -21.64 0.70
CA GLU A 366 17.15 -22.50 1.18
C GLU A 366 15.76 -21.83 1.34
N PRO A 367 15.62 -20.51 1.64
CA PRO A 367 14.31 -19.84 1.66
C PRO A 367 13.60 -19.75 0.29
N MET A 368 14.31 -19.91 -0.83
CA MET A 368 13.80 -19.70 -2.20
C MET A 368 13.33 -21.01 -2.87
N ARG A 369 12.62 -21.86 -2.11
CA ARG A 369 12.21 -23.22 -2.55
C ARG A 369 11.43 -23.22 -3.86
N GLU A 370 10.51 -22.27 -4.04
CA GLU A 370 9.70 -22.17 -5.26
C GLU A 370 10.55 -21.84 -6.51
N TYR A 371 11.55 -20.96 -6.38
CA TYR A 371 12.49 -20.69 -7.48
C TYR A 371 13.31 -21.93 -7.82
N ARG A 372 13.79 -22.66 -6.80
CA ARG A 372 14.53 -23.91 -7.01
C ARG A 372 13.66 -24.96 -7.72
N ALA A 373 12.40 -25.12 -7.34
CA ALA A 373 11.45 -26.01 -8.00
C ALA A 373 11.29 -25.64 -9.48
N LEU A 374 11.08 -24.35 -9.79
CA LEU A 374 10.94 -23.88 -11.17
C LEU A 374 12.19 -24.17 -12.01
N ARG A 375 13.39 -23.89 -11.50
CA ARG A 375 14.65 -24.12 -12.24
C ARG A 375 14.91 -25.60 -12.48
N LEU A 376 14.57 -26.47 -11.53
CA LEU A 376 14.63 -27.93 -11.73
C LEU A 376 13.68 -28.39 -12.84
N VAL A 377 12.45 -27.85 -12.89
CA VAL A 377 11.49 -28.16 -13.97
C VAL A 377 12.03 -27.75 -15.33
N GLU A 378 12.66 -26.58 -15.45
CA GLU A 378 13.24 -26.11 -16.69
C GLU A 378 14.46 -26.95 -17.14
N VAL A 379 15.36 -27.29 -16.20
CA VAL A 379 16.45 -28.24 -16.46
C VAL A 379 15.88 -29.56 -16.97
N ALA A 380 14.94 -30.17 -16.26
CA ALA A 380 14.32 -31.43 -16.65
C ALA A 380 13.63 -31.36 -18.03
N SER A 381 12.95 -30.25 -18.34
CA SER A 381 12.28 -30.03 -19.63
C SER A 381 13.26 -29.95 -20.81
N SER A 382 14.52 -29.60 -20.55
CA SER A 382 15.56 -29.45 -21.57
C SER A 382 16.45 -30.68 -21.74
N LEU A 383 16.25 -31.71 -20.93
CA LEU A 383 16.97 -32.97 -21.02
C LEU A 383 16.36 -33.82 -22.15
N GLY A 384 17.22 -34.28 -23.07
CA GLY A 384 16.81 -35.20 -24.14
C GLY A 384 16.47 -36.60 -23.59
N ALA A 385 15.95 -37.48 -24.45
CA ALA A 385 15.50 -38.82 -24.06
C ALA A 385 16.56 -39.67 -23.33
N GLY A 386 17.85 -39.44 -23.60
CA GLY A 386 18.97 -40.14 -22.95
C GLY A 386 19.23 -39.76 -21.49
N ALA A 387 18.60 -38.69 -20.97
CA ALA A 387 18.75 -38.22 -19.59
C ALA A 387 17.44 -38.29 -18.80
N ARG A 388 16.57 -39.24 -19.15
CA ARG A 388 15.25 -39.46 -18.54
C ARG A 388 15.31 -39.60 -17.01
N GLU A 389 16.25 -40.39 -16.50
CA GLU A 389 16.38 -40.61 -15.05
C GLU A 389 16.74 -39.32 -14.29
N GLU A 390 17.65 -38.52 -14.86
CA GLU A 390 18.02 -37.22 -14.30
C GLU A 390 16.81 -36.28 -14.29
N ALA A 391 16.08 -36.19 -15.42
CA ALA A 391 14.87 -35.39 -15.52
C ALA A 391 13.82 -35.79 -14.47
N LEU A 392 13.61 -37.09 -14.26
CA LEU A 392 12.66 -37.57 -13.25
C LEU A 392 13.10 -37.26 -11.82
N ARG A 393 14.40 -37.32 -11.51
CA ARG A 393 14.94 -36.93 -10.19
C ARG A 393 14.74 -35.44 -9.92
N ASP A 394 15.03 -34.60 -10.91
CA ASP A 394 14.84 -33.15 -10.80
C ASP A 394 13.36 -32.80 -10.63
N LEU A 395 12.46 -33.45 -11.37
CA LEU A 395 11.02 -33.27 -11.25
C LEU A 395 10.46 -33.74 -9.90
N ALA A 396 10.96 -34.86 -9.35
CA ALA A 396 10.58 -35.31 -8.02
C ALA A 396 11.01 -34.32 -6.93
N THR A 397 12.22 -33.79 -7.05
CA THR A 397 12.74 -32.75 -6.15
C THR A 397 11.93 -31.45 -6.31
N ALA A 398 11.60 -31.04 -7.53
CA ALA A 398 10.75 -29.88 -7.77
C ALA A 398 9.36 -30.06 -7.12
N SER A 399 8.77 -31.26 -7.23
CA SER A 399 7.46 -31.56 -6.65
C SER A 399 7.43 -31.46 -5.12
N SER A 400 8.53 -31.78 -4.44
CA SER A 400 8.61 -31.67 -2.97
C SER A 400 8.83 -30.23 -2.50
N LEU A 401 9.38 -29.38 -3.38
CA LEU A 401 9.70 -27.99 -3.09
C LEU A 401 8.54 -27.01 -3.36
N THR A 402 7.60 -27.35 -4.24
CA THR A 402 6.51 -26.45 -4.66
C THR A 402 5.15 -26.73 -4.03
N GLN A 403 4.49 -25.66 -3.61
CA GLN A 403 3.07 -25.64 -3.23
C GLN A 403 2.17 -25.07 -4.33
N ASP A 404 2.75 -24.54 -5.42
CA ASP A 404 1.98 -23.97 -6.53
C ASP A 404 1.23 -25.08 -7.32
N PRO A 405 -0.13 -25.06 -7.33
CA PRO A 405 -0.90 -26.04 -8.08
C PRO A 405 -0.63 -26.01 -9.59
N ALA A 406 -0.28 -24.87 -10.17
CA ALA A 406 0.01 -24.76 -11.60
C ALA A 406 1.35 -25.42 -11.94
N LEU A 407 2.40 -25.11 -11.18
CA LEU A 407 3.69 -25.76 -11.34
C LEU A 407 3.62 -27.26 -11.08
N ARG A 408 2.83 -27.70 -10.08
CA ARG A 408 2.59 -29.12 -9.81
C ARG A 408 1.95 -29.85 -11.00
N ARG A 409 0.90 -29.29 -11.60
CA ARG A 409 0.30 -29.86 -12.81
C ARG A 409 1.30 -29.96 -13.98
N ARG A 410 2.18 -28.99 -14.12
CA ARG A 410 3.25 -29.00 -15.14
C ARG A 410 4.25 -30.13 -14.88
N ILE A 411 4.66 -30.31 -13.62
CA ILE A 411 5.55 -31.42 -13.20
C ILE A 411 4.91 -32.77 -13.54
N GLU A 412 3.66 -32.98 -13.14
CA GLU A 412 2.93 -34.23 -13.39
C GLU A 412 2.78 -34.52 -14.90
N ALA A 413 2.51 -33.49 -15.70
CA ALA A 413 2.42 -33.62 -17.15
C ALA A 413 3.76 -34.06 -17.76
N LEU A 414 4.87 -33.47 -17.32
CA LEU A 414 6.21 -33.84 -17.77
C LEU A 414 6.59 -35.27 -17.34
N GLN A 415 6.29 -35.64 -16.09
CA GLN A 415 6.49 -37.02 -15.60
C GLN A 415 5.71 -38.04 -16.43
N ARG A 416 4.46 -37.74 -16.79
CA ARG A 416 3.65 -38.57 -17.71
C ARG A 416 4.27 -38.67 -19.09
N SER A 417 4.74 -37.56 -19.68
CA SER A 417 5.43 -37.60 -20.99
C SER A 417 6.74 -38.39 -20.95
N LEU A 418 7.39 -38.44 -19.79
CA LEU A 418 8.56 -39.26 -19.51
C LEU A 418 8.17 -40.67 -19.02
N GLY A 419 6.92 -41.11 -19.19
CA GLY A 419 6.48 -42.49 -18.98
C GLY A 419 6.37 -42.95 -17.52
N VAL A 420 6.12 -42.04 -16.56
CA VAL A 420 5.73 -42.40 -15.19
C VAL A 420 4.20 -42.57 -15.13
N PRO A 421 3.67 -43.76 -14.77
CA PRO A 421 2.23 -43.98 -14.62
C PRO A 421 1.66 -43.12 -13.49
N SER A 422 0.40 -42.68 -13.62
CA SER A 422 -0.32 -41.97 -12.56
C SER A 422 -0.47 -42.85 -11.31
N GLY A 423 0.39 -42.67 -10.31
CA GLY A 423 0.24 -43.29 -9.00
C GLY A 423 -0.78 -42.54 -8.16
N SER A 424 -1.90 -43.21 -7.86
CA SER A 424 -2.77 -42.85 -6.73
C SER A 424 -1.93 -42.79 -5.44
N PRO A 425 -2.16 -41.85 -4.52
CA PRO A 425 -1.54 -41.90 -3.21
C PRO A 425 -2.23 -43.02 -2.41
N ASP A 426 -1.74 -44.25 -2.55
CA ASP A 426 -1.99 -45.26 -1.53
C ASP A 426 -1.30 -44.78 -0.25
N ARG A 427 -2.11 -44.27 0.67
CA ARG A 427 -1.72 -44.02 2.05
C ARG A 427 -1.38 -45.37 2.70
N PRO A 428 -0.27 -45.47 3.45
CA PRO A 428 -0.08 -46.59 4.37
C PRO A 428 -1.12 -46.61 5.49
#